data_AF-A0A231UX03-F1
#
_entry.id   AF-A0A231UX03-F1
#
_cell.length_a   1.000
_cell.length_b   1.000
_cell.length_c   1.000
_cell.angle_alpha   90.00
_cell.angle_beta   90.00
_cell.angle_gamma   90.00
#
_symmetry.space_group_name_H-M   'P 1'
#
loop_
_entity.id
_entity.type
_entity.pdbx_description
1 polymer ?
#
loop_
_entity_poly.entity_id
_entity_poly.type
_entity_poly.pdbx_seq_one_letter_code
_entity_poly.pdbx_strand_id
1 'polypeptide(L)'
;MDEAIRTDQASDAVDDETAYDASLKAFPTLLVKRLVYHLSFIYPRHDADDLTRQVLEAFWPADKRVLCRPQRRRLSAPPWSERDAILITYGNSLQDYEHPPLHILDDFLTRHLGSVINSVHVLPFFPWTSDDGFAIVDFTRVHSELGTWADMRRIAGHHKLMADLVLNHVSALHPWFVQFRQGQEPGCNYFRTVEPGTDVSEVVRPRPQPLLQAFETAEGEKHVWCTFSRDQVDMNFANPDVLIEFVRIIRLFMDQGVRTVRLDAVAFIWKEIGTKCVHLPQTHEIVRLMRTLADYSREAMVIITETNVPNRENISYFGASNEAHAVYNFALPPLALHALTTGDARQLTLWQRHQPPAPAGSFYFNFTASHDGIGVRAAEGYLTDDQVAEMIAAVSAVGGQVSMRAMSDGSERPYEINVSLWDAMKAGPGGHAFRFERFMVNQTIQMALEGIPGIYIHSLLATPNDEERMERTGTKRALNRHIWDYRDLEDRLSQPDSDQSKVFAEMKRRLAIRTRQPAFHPNATQMTLDLGPGLFSLWRQSRDRTQSIHAIHSVSNEVQTVELNRLNLIMDEPVLDLLSGRRYAESDETIELAPYQCVWLANRRG
;
A
#
# COMPACT_ATOMS: atom_id res chain seq x y z
N MET A 1 -31.06 70.43 -1.51
CA MET A 1 -30.45 70.10 -2.81
C MET A 1 -29.55 68.92 -2.50
N ASP A 2 -30.22 67.78 -2.33
CA ASP A 2 -29.67 66.48 -1.94
C ASP A 2 -29.39 65.65 -3.20
N GLU A 3 -28.57 64.61 -3.00
CA GLU A 3 -28.24 63.51 -3.92
C GLU A 3 -27.21 63.77 -5.02
N ALA A 4 -26.00 63.24 -4.80
CA ALA A 4 -25.33 62.31 -5.73
C ALA A 4 -23.89 61.99 -5.28
N ILE A 5 -23.71 61.11 -4.29
CA ILE A 5 -22.48 60.32 -4.12
C ILE A 5 -22.90 58.93 -3.64
N ARG A 6 -23.20 58.04 -4.58
CA ARG A 6 -23.28 56.57 -4.40
C ARG A 6 -23.52 55.94 -5.76
N THR A 7 -22.44 55.49 -6.41
CA THR A 7 -22.42 54.35 -7.36
C THR A 7 -20.99 54.17 -7.85
N ASP A 8 -20.21 53.34 -7.16
CA ASP A 8 -19.01 52.71 -7.73
C ASP A 8 -18.67 51.37 -7.03
N GLN A 9 -19.69 50.58 -6.68
CA GLN A 9 -19.53 49.23 -6.09
C GLN A 9 -20.27 48.14 -6.88
N ALA A 10 -20.77 48.47 -8.08
CA ALA A 10 -21.55 47.53 -8.90
C ALA A 10 -20.80 47.02 -10.14
N SER A 11 -19.67 47.63 -10.54
CA SER A 11 -18.86 47.13 -11.67
C SER A 11 -17.94 45.97 -11.27
N ASP A 12 -17.34 46.02 -10.07
CA ASP A 12 -16.40 44.98 -9.62
C ASP A 12 -17.11 43.64 -9.33
N ALA A 13 -18.37 43.66 -8.87
CA ALA A 13 -19.12 42.44 -8.56
C ALA A 13 -19.55 41.65 -9.82
N VAL A 14 -19.79 42.34 -10.95
CA VAL A 14 -20.22 41.70 -12.21
C VAL A 14 -19.03 41.11 -12.97
N ASP A 15 -17.86 41.74 -12.90
CA ASP A 15 -16.62 41.18 -13.44
C ASP A 15 -16.15 39.94 -12.64
N ASP A 16 -16.37 39.93 -11.32
CA ASP A 16 -16.04 38.79 -10.47
C ASP A 16 -17.01 37.60 -10.68
N GLU A 17 -18.32 37.84 -10.82
CA GLU A 17 -19.32 36.78 -11.09
C GLU A 17 -19.14 36.14 -12.49
N THR A 18 -18.76 36.94 -13.49
CA THR A 18 -18.49 36.44 -14.85
C THR A 18 -17.18 35.67 -14.94
N ALA A 19 -16.14 36.09 -14.22
CA ALA A 19 -14.90 35.33 -14.07
C ALA A 19 -15.10 34.04 -13.23
N TYR A 20 -15.93 34.11 -12.19
CA TYR A 20 -16.32 33.01 -11.32
C TYR A 20 -16.93 31.86 -12.12
N ASP A 21 -17.96 32.15 -12.91
CA ASP A 21 -18.66 31.15 -13.74
C ASP A 21 -17.77 30.66 -14.90
N ALA A 22 -16.90 31.53 -15.44
CA ALA A 22 -15.95 31.14 -16.48
C ALA A 22 -14.90 30.11 -16.00
N SER A 23 -14.48 30.17 -14.73
CA SER A 23 -13.47 29.27 -14.17
C SER A 23 -13.94 27.80 -14.10
N LEU A 24 -15.18 27.57 -13.66
CA LEU A 24 -15.79 26.24 -13.58
C LEU A 24 -16.20 25.73 -14.97
N LYS A 25 -16.65 26.61 -15.86
CA LYS A 25 -16.98 26.28 -17.27
C LYS A 25 -15.78 25.77 -18.06
N ALA A 26 -14.55 26.04 -17.61
CA ALA A 26 -13.34 25.49 -18.24
C ALA A 26 -13.16 23.97 -18.03
N PHE A 27 -13.94 23.36 -17.12
CA PHE A 27 -13.84 21.94 -16.78
C PHE A 27 -15.07 21.15 -17.25
N PRO A 28 -14.95 19.83 -17.44
CA PRO A 28 -16.08 18.98 -17.82
C PRO A 28 -17.24 19.09 -16.82
N THR A 29 -18.46 19.33 -17.30
CA THR A 29 -19.65 19.51 -16.45
C THR A 29 -19.87 18.37 -15.46
N LEU A 30 -19.59 17.12 -15.85
CA LEU A 30 -19.76 15.96 -14.98
C LEU A 30 -18.68 15.88 -13.88
N LEU A 31 -17.48 16.39 -14.14
CA LEU A 31 -16.43 16.52 -13.12
C LEU A 31 -16.87 17.53 -12.06
N VAL A 32 -17.25 18.75 -12.49
CA VAL A 32 -17.69 19.83 -11.59
C VAL A 32 -18.86 19.36 -10.72
N LYS A 33 -19.91 18.78 -11.31
CA LYS A 33 -21.06 18.25 -10.56
C LYS A 33 -20.70 17.19 -9.51
N ARG A 34 -19.70 16.34 -9.80
CA ARG A 34 -19.24 15.33 -8.83
C ARG A 34 -18.49 15.96 -7.66
N LEU A 35 -17.61 16.91 -7.94
CA LEU A 35 -16.87 17.63 -6.90
C LEU A 35 -17.82 18.42 -6.00
N VAL A 36 -18.80 19.14 -6.57
CA VAL A 36 -19.84 19.84 -5.80
C VAL A 36 -20.58 18.86 -4.89
N TYR A 37 -20.98 17.69 -5.39
CA TYR A 37 -21.62 16.66 -4.58
C TYR A 37 -20.73 16.21 -3.41
N HIS A 38 -19.49 15.81 -3.69
CA HIS A 38 -18.53 15.36 -2.68
C HIS A 38 -18.33 16.44 -1.59
N LEU A 39 -18.09 17.69 -2.01
CA LEU A 39 -17.80 18.79 -1.10
C LEU A 39 -19.03 19.23 -0.31
N SER A 40 -20.23 19.18 -0.89
CA SER A 40 -21.48 19.45 -0.15
C SER A 40 -21.76 18.41 0.93
N PHE A 41 -21.35 17.15 0.72
CA PHE A 41 -21.46 16.09 1.72
C PHE A 41 -20.43 16.26 2.84
N ILE A 42 -19.17 16.53 2.49
CA ILE A 42 -18.08 16.65 3.47
C ILE A 42 -18.23 17.95 4.29
N TYR A 43 -18.58 19.05 3.64
CA TYR A 43 -18.62 20.41 4.21
C TYR A 43 -19.97 21.10 3.99
N PRO A 44 -21.08 20.60 4.59
CA PRO A 44 -22.44 21.09 4.31
C PRO A 44 -22.72 22.54 4.72
N ARG A 45 -21.79 23.18 5.44
CA ARG A 45 -21.88 24.58 5.90
C ARG A 45 -21.06 25.56 5.05
N HIS A 46 -20.39 25.09 4.01
CA HIS A 46 -19.55 25.90 3.14
C HIS A 46 -20.17 25.97 1.74
N ASP A 47 -19.78 26.98 0.96
CA ASP A 47 -20.17 27.07 -0.45
C ASP A 47 -19.43 25.98 -1.26
N ALA A 48 -20.19 25.00 -1.74
CA ALA A 48 -19.64 23.85 -2.46
C ALA A 48 -19.10 24.24 -3.85
N ASP A 49 -19.62 25.29 -4.49
CA ASP A 49 -19.13 25.75 -5.79
C ASP A 49 -17.78 26.47 -5.60
N ASP A 50 -17.66 27.28 -4.55
CA ASP A 50 -16.40 27.93 -4.18
C ASP A 50 -15.32 26.89 -3.85
N LEU A 51 -15.62 25.93 -2.97
CA LEU A 51 -14.69 24.85 -2.65
C LEU A 51 -14.32 24.02 -3.90
N THR A 52 -15.27 23.79 -4.81
CA THR A 52 -15.00 23.08 -6.06
C THR A 52 -13.97 23.82 -6.91
N ARG A 53 -14.10 25.14 -7.04
CA ARG A 53 -13.12 25.97 -7.75
C ARG A 53 -11.75 25.88 -7.08
N GLN A 54 -11.68 26.00 -5.76
CA GLN A 54 -10.42 25.92 -5.01
C GLN A 54 -9.72 24.56 -5.19
N VAL A 55 -10.48 23.46 -5.12
CA VAL A 55 -9.97 22.10 -5.39
C VAL A 55 -9.48 21.96 -6.84
N LEU A 56 -10.24 22.47 -7.81
CA LEU A 56 -9.87 22.43 -9.22
C LEU A 56 -8.61 23.24 -9.51
N GLU A 57 -8.46 24.44 -8.93
CA GLU A 57 -7.26 25.27 -9.10
C GLU A 57 -6.05 24.68 -8.35
N ALA A 58 -6.26 24.04 -7.20
CA ALA A 58 -5.22 23.31 -6.49
C ALA A 58 -4.69 22.10 -7.28
N PHE A 59 -5.56 21.36 -7.99
CA PHE A 59 -5.18 20.17 -8.73
C PHE A 59 -4.79 20.44 -10.19
N TRP A 60 -5.47 21.38 -10.84
CA TRP A 60 -5.19 21.85 -12.21
C TRP A 60 -5.14 23.38 -12.23
N PRO A 61 -4.02 23.98 -11.78
CA PRO A 61 -3.80 25.40 -11.95
C PRO A 61 -3.87 25.78 -13.43
N ALA A 62 -4.01 27.08 -13.73
CA ALA A 62 -4.27 27.58 -15.09
C ALA A 62 -3.42 26.93 -16.21
N ASP A 63 -2.11 26.73 -16.00
CA ASP A 63 -1.17 26.11 -16.96
C ASP A 63 -1.33 24.57 -17.10
N LYS A 64 -2.06 23.94 -16.18
CA LYS A 64 -2.27 22.49 -16.10
C LYS A 64 -3.69 22.06 -16.50
N ARG A 65 -4.60 22.97 -16.81
CA ARG A 65 -5.98 22.62 -17.24
C ARG A 65 -6.01 21.70 -18.46
N VAL A 66 -5.01 21.79 -19.34
CA VAL A 66 -4.81 20.88 -20.48
C VAL A 66 -4.53 19.43 -20.06
N LEU A 67 -4.27 19.15 -18.77
CA LEU A 67 -4.12 17.80 -18.24
C LEU A 67 -5.45 17.22 -17.75
N CYS A 68 -6.53 18.01 -17.69
CA CYS A 68 -7.86 17.53 -17.38
C CYS A 68 -8.52 16.88 -18.62
N ARG A 69 -8.91 15.62 -18.50
CA ARG A 69 -9.59 14.86 -19.54
C ARG A 69 -11.03 15.34 -19.71
N PRO A 70 -11.58 15.33 -20.93
CA PRO A 70 -12.99 15.62 -21.14
C PRO A 70 -13.92 14.55 -20.52
N GLN A 71 -13.41 13.33 -20.35
CA GLN A 71 -14.14 12.20 -19.78
C GLN A 71 -13.25 11.41 -18.83
N ARG A 72 -13.87 10.90 -17.76
CA ARG A 72 -13.22 9.97 -16.83
C ARG A 72 -12.62 8.76 -17.55
N ARG A 73 -11.55 8.21 -16.99
CA ARG A 73 -10.93 6.96 -17.44
C ARG A 73 -11.94 5.81 -17.41
N ARG A 74 -11.87 4.91 -18.39
CA ARG A 74 -12.74 3.74 -18.49
C ARG A 74 -12.24 2.65 -17.54
N LEU A 75 -13.14 2.08 -16.74
CA LEU A 75 -12.81 0.97 -15.82
C LEU A 75 -12.29 -0.28 -16.55
N SER A 76 -12.69 -0.48 -17.82
CA SER A 76 -12.26 -1.61 -18.65
C SER A 76 -10.85 -1.46 -19.24
N ALA A 77 -10.25 -0.27 -19.13
CA ALA A 77 -8.91 0.05 -19.64
C ALA A 77 -8.06 0.70 -18.53
N PRO A 78 -7.74 -0.05 -17.46
CA PRO A 78 -6.93 0.47 -16.37
C PRO A 78 -5.48 0.75 -16.80
N PRO A 79 -4.73 1.59 -16.06
CA PRO A 79 -3.31 1.87 -16.33
C PRO A 79 -2.34 0.78 -15.84
N TRP A 80 -2.84 -0.42 -15.55
CA TRP A 80 -2.10 -1.59 -15.09
C TRP A 80 -2.47 -2.85 -15.88
N SER A 81 -1.64 -3.89 -15.76
CA SER A 81 -1.68 -5.15 -16.50
C SER A 81 -0.98 -6.27 -15.72
N GLU A 82 -0.92 -7.48 -16.28
CA GLU A 82 -0.12 -8.60 -15.78
C GLU A 82 1.38 -8.29 -15.65
N ARG A 83 1.85 -7.24 -16.35
CA ARG A 83 3.26 -6.81 -16.36
C ARG A 83 3.68 -6.02 -15.12
N ASP A 84 2.72 -5.58 -14.31
CA ASP A 84 2.99 -4.73 -13.17
C ASP A 84 3.38 -5.56 -11.94
N ALA A 85 4.50 -5.15 -11.33
CA ALA A 85 5.01 -5.59 -10.04
C ALA A 85 5.70 -4.37 -9.39
N ILE A 86 5.54 -4.20 -8.08
CA ILE A 86 6.01 -3.01 -7.36
C ILE A 86 7.08 -3.44 -6.35
N LEU A 87 8.30 -2.87 -6.44
CA LEU A 87 9.29 -2.99 -5.39
C LEU A 87 8.92 -2.07 -4.22
N ILE A 88 8.92 -2.55 -2.99
CA ILE A 88 8.76 -1.73 -1.78
C ILE A 88 10.13 -1.60 -1.13
N THR A 89 10.60 -0.38 -0.88
CA THR A 89 11.94 -0.13 -0.34
C THR A 89 12.04 1.23 0.35
N TYR A 90 12.88 1.35 1.39
CA TYR A 90 13.34 2.66 1.84
C TYR A 90 14.38 3.21 0.86
N GLY A 91 14.39 4.53 0.66
CA GLY A 91 15.35 5.20 -0.22
C GLY A 91 16.83 4.94 0.13
N ASN A 92 17.11 4.49 1.35
CA ASN A 92 18.43 4.17 1.86
C ASN A 92 18.66 2.71 2.22
N SER A 93 17.82 1.79 1.73
CA SER A 93 18.01 0.34 1.97
C SER A 93 19.33 -0.19 1.38
N LEU A 94 19.92 0.55 0.44
CA LEU A 94 21.20 0.30 -0.21
C LEU A 94 22.06 1.56 -0.08
N GLN A 95 23.31 1.42 0.38
CA GLN A 95 24.24 2.55 0.54
C GLN A 95 25.66 2.12 0.18
N ASP A 96 26.42 3.01 -0.45
CA ASP A 96 27.88 2.87 -0.62
C ASP A 96 28.67 3.88 0.24
N TYR A 97 27.95 4.70 1.00
CA TYR A 97 28.46 5.78 1.86
C TYR A 97 29.29 6.86 1.12
N GLU A 98 29.26 6.88 -0.21
CA GLU A 98 29.96 7.84 -1.07
C GLU A 98 28.98 8.72 -1.87
N HIS A 99 27.84 8.15 -2.27
CA HIS A 99 26.82 8.84 -3.06
C HIS A 99 25.49 8.95 -2.29
N PRO A 100 24.61 9.90 -2.68
CA PRO A 100 23.25 9.94 -2.14
C PRO A 100 22.55 8.58 -2.33
N PRO A 101 21.87 8.04 -1.30
CA PRO A 101 21.25 6.72 -1.39
C PRO A 101 20.28 6.53 -2.55
N LEU A 102 19.58 7.60 -2.98
CA LEU A 102 18.71 7.54 -4.17
C LEU A 102 19.47 7.32 -5.49
N HIS A 103 20.76 7.67 -5.56
CA HIS A 103 21.61 7.31 -6.71
C HIS A 103 21.87 5.80 -6.73
N ILE A 104 22.15 5.22 -5.56
CA ILE A 104 22.42 3.80 -5.41
C ILE A 104 21.17 2.97 -5.67
N LEU A 105 20.01 3.42 -5.20
CA LEU A 105 18.74 2.78 -5.52
C LEU A 105 18.46 2.81 -7.02
N ASP A 106 18.63 3.97 -7.68
CA ASP A 106 18.44 4.12 -9.13
C ASP A 106 19.34 3.18 -9.94
N ASP A 107 20.61 3.09 -9.55
CA ASP A 107 21.59 2.18 -10.15
C ASP A 107 21.19 0.71 -9.97
N PHE A 108 20.76 0.32 -8.76
CA PHE A 108 20.30 -1.05 -8.51
C PHE A 108 19.06 -1.41 -9.35
N LEU A 109 18.08 -0.50 -9.41
CA LEU A 109 16.84 -0.67 -10.16
C LEU A 109 17.14 -0.87 -11.66
N THR A 110 17.96 0.00 -12.24
CA THR A 110 18.30 -0.04 -13.68
C THR A 110 19.19 -1.23 -14.03
N ARG A 111 20.22 -1.51 -13.22
CA ARG A 111 21.19 -2.58 -13.49
C ARG A 111 20.58 -3.97 -13.31
N HIS A 112 19.79 -4.18 -12.24
CA HIS A 112 19.38 -5.52 -11.86
C HIS A 112 17.91 -5.84 -12.10
N LEU A 113 16.97 -4.89 -12.01
CA LEU A 113 15.53 -5.23 -12.13
C LEU A 113 14.99 -5.06 -13.54
N GLY A 114 15.43 -4.01 -14.25
CA GLY A 114 14.94 -3.69 -15.58
C GLY A 114 13.40 -3.63 -15.61
N SER A 115 12.77 -4.20 -16.65
CA SER A 115 11.31 -4.13 -16.79
C SER A 115 10.54 -5.21 -16.03
N VAL A 116 11.20 -6.13 -15.33
CA VAL A 116 10.53 -7.26 -14.63
C VAL A 116 9.78 -6.76 -13.39
N ILE A 117 10.31 -5.73 -12.73
CA ILE A 117 9.64 -4.96 -11.69
C ILE A 117 9.61 -3.53 -12.18
N ASN A 118 8.48 -3.10 -12.75
CA ASN A 118 8.38 -1.85 -13.50
C ASN A 118 7.99 -0.64 -12.63
N SER A 119 7.81 -0.84 -11.33
CA SER A 119 7.30 0.16 -10.39
C SER A 119 8.08 0.07 -9.09
N VAL A 120 8.26 1.20 -8.41
CA VAL A 120 8.93 1.27 -7.11
C VAL A 120 8.16 2.18 -6.15
N HIS A 121 7.85 1.66 -4.98
CA HIS A 121 7.39 2.37 -3.81
C HIS A 121 8.59 2.71 -2.95
N VAL A 122 9.02 3.96 -3.04
CA VAL A 122 10.00 4.53 -2.12
C VAL A 122 9.22 4.97 -0.89
N LEU A 123 9.41 4.24 0.21
CA LEU A 123 8.85 4.55 1.53
C LEU A 123 9.27 5.96 1.97
N PRO A 124 8.56 6.59 2.92
CA PRO A 124 8.53 8.04 3.02
C PRO A 124 9.93 8.67 2.97
N PHE A 125 10.14 9.49 1.94
CA PHE A 125 11.44 10.06 1.60
C PHE A 125 11.52 11.57 1.87
N PHE A 126 10.52 12.14 2.53
CA PHE A 126 10.48 13.54 2.94
C PHE A 126 11.26 13.75 4.25
N PRO A 127 11.65 14.98 4.62
CA PRO A 127 12.11 15.29 5.98
C PRO A 127 11.13 14.79 7.05
N TRP A 128 11.64 14.13 8.08
CA TRP A 128 10.85 13.54 9.16
C TRP A 128 11.58 13.60 10.51
N THR A 129 10.86 13.38 11.62
CA THR A 129 11.40 13.43 12.99
C THR A 129 11.39 12.10 13.73
N SER A 130 10.37 11.27 13.51
CA SER A 130 10.25 9.93 14.11
C SER A 130 9.53 8.94 13.18
N ASP A 131 9.39 7.70 13.66
CA ASP A 131 8.69 6.59 13.00
C ASP A 131 9.24 6.24 11.60
N ASP A 132 10.57 6.30 11.44
CA ASP A 132 11.30 5.97 10.19
C ASP A 132 10.64 6.55 8.92
N GLY A 133 10.22 7.81 8.98
CA GLY A 133 9.64 8.50 7.82
C GLY A 133 8.17 8.85 7.93
N PHE A 134 7.43 8.43 8.95
CA PHE A 134 5.98 8.70 9.00
C PHE A 134 5.59 9.97 9.77
N ALA A 135 6.49 10.56 10.58
CA ALA A 135 6.28 11.89 11.16
C ALA A 135 6.86 12.99 10.25
N ILE A 136 6.12 13.39 9.21
CA ILE A 136 6.59 14.30 8.14
C ILE A 136 6.73 15.75 8.61
N VAL A 137 7.87 16.38 8.31
CA VAL A 137 8.14 17.80 8.53
C VAL A 137 7.85 18.65 7.30
N ASP A 138 8.05 18.12 6.09
CA ASP A 138 7.82 18.88 4.86
C ASP A 138 7.60 17.99 3.63
N PHE A 139 6.37 17.96 3.11
CA PHE A 139 6.00 17.20 1.90
C PHE A 139 6.61 17.74 0.60
N THR A 140 7.19 18.95 0.61
CA THR A 140 7.60 19.64 -0.63
C THR A 140 9.03 19.36 -1.06
N ARG A 141 9.83 18.70 -0.22
CA ARG A 141 11.24 18.38 -0.50
C ARG A 141 11.59 16.95 -0.11
N VAL A 142 12.60 16.39 -0.78
CA VAL A 142 13.20 15.10 -0.39
C VAL A 142 14.14 15.31 0.80
N HIS A 143 14.24 14.33 1.69
CA HIS A 143 15.16 14.31 2.82
C HIS A 143 16.60 14.43 2.29
N SER A 144 17.36 15.40 2.80
CA SER A 144 18.68 15.74 2.25
C SER A 144 19.69 14.60 2.32
N GLU A 145 19.57 13.73 3.33
CA GLU A 145 20.40 12.52 3.45
C GLU A 145 20.09 11.45 2.39
N LEU A 146 18.92 11.49 1.75
CA LEU A 146 18.54 10.56 0.68
C LEU A 146 18.91 11.10 -0.71
N GLY A 147 18.71 12.40 -0.93
CA GLY A 147 18.94 13.07 -2.20
C GLY A 147 17.96 14.20 -2.45
N THR A 148 17.52 14.35 -3.70
CA THR A 148 16.67 15.46 -4.15
C THR A 148 15.51 14.98 -5.03
N TRP A 149 14.57 15.88 -5.35
CA TRP A 149 13.55 15.58 -6.36
C TRP A 149 14.13 15.27 -7.75
N ALA A 150 15.35 15.72 -8.08
CA ALA A 150 15.99 15.35 -9.35
C ALA A 150 16.27 13.85 -9.40
N ASP A 151 16.64 13.25 -8.27
CA ASP A 151 16.91 11.82 -8.15
C ASP A 151 15.63 11.00 -8.25
N MET A 152 14.57 11.45 -7.58
CA MET A 152 13.24 10.84 -7.72
C MET A 152 12.72 10.91 -9.15
N ARG A 153 12.90 12.03 -9.85
CA ARG A 153 12.53 12.17 -11.28
C ARG A 153 13.37 11.28 -12.18
N ARG A 154 14.64 11.02 -11.84
CA ARG A 154 15.50 10.08 -12.57
C ARG A 154 14.94 8.66 -12.49
N ILE A 155 14.59 8.20 -11.28
CA ILE A 155 13.91 6.92 -11.06
C ILE A 155 12.58 6.88 -11.82
N ALA A 156 11.77 7.94 -11.73
CA ALA A 156 10.47 8.04 -12.42
C ALA A 156 10.58 8.02 -13.95
N GLY A 157 11.78 8.28 -14.51
CA GLY A 157 12.04 8.24 -15.95
C GLY A 157 12.00 6.83 -16.54
N HIS A 158 12.13 5.79 -15.72
CA HIS A 158 12.15 4.40 -16.19
C HIS A 158 11.42 3.41 -15.26
N HIS A 159 10.98 3.83 -14.07
CA HIS A 159 10.03 3.10 -13.22
C HIS A 159 8.79 3.96 -12.90
N LYS A 160 7.63 3.33 -12.70
CA LYS A 160 6.47 4.03 -12.13
C LYS A 160 6.73 4.28 -10.65
N LEU A 161 6.83 5.54 -10.26
CA LEU A 161 7.10 5.91 -8.88
C LEU A 161 5.81 5.91 -8.04
N MET A 162 5.92 5.31 -6.86
CA MET A 162 4.91 5.30 -5.82
C MET A 162 5.46 6.01 -4.57
N ALA A 163 4.66 6.92 -4.02
CA ALA A 163 5.01 7.72 -2.85
C ALA A 163 3.92 7.65 -1.77
N ASP A 164 4.34 7.74 -0.52
CA ASP A 164 3.45 7.90 0.63
C ASP A 164 2.91 9.32 0.73
N LEU A 165 1.60 9.42 0.97
CA LEU A 165 0.93 10.62 1.41
C LEU A 165 0.37 10.35 2.81
N VAL A 166 1.13 10.79 3.82
CA VAL A 166 0.71 10.72 5.23
C VAL A 166 -0.37 11.78 5.45
N LEU A 167 -1.63 11.36 5.30
CA LEU A 167 -2.77 12.29 5.37
C LEU A 167 -3.08 12.66 6.81
N ASN A 168 -3.11 11.68 7.72
CA ASN A 168 -3.74 11.87 9.02
C ASN A 168 -3.02 12.88 9.92
N HIS A 169 -1.70 12.95 9.83
CA HIS A 169 -0.87 13.67 10.79
C HIS A 169 0.41 14.19 10.13
N VAL A 170 1.04 15.15 10.80
CA VAL A 170 2.38 15.64 10.50
C VAL A 170 3.24 15.61 11.77
N SER A 171 4.54 15.83 11.63
CA SER A 171 5.46 16.04 12.75
C SER A 171 5.03 17.24 13.60
N ALA A 172 5.29 17.19 14.91
CA ALA A 172 5.17 18.36 15.78
C ALA A 172 6.21 19.46 15.44
N LEU A 173 7.17 19.20 14.56
CA LEU A 173 8.07 20.20 13.98
C LEU A 173 7.62 20.71 12.60
N HIS A 174 6.49 20.24 12.08
CA HIS A 174 5.96 20.71 10.80
C HIS A 174 5.65 22.22 10.86
N PRO A 175 5.95 23.02 9.82
CA PRO A 175 5.68 24.46 9.80
C PRO A 175 4.24 24.84 10.16
N TRP A 176 3.26 24.07 9.67
CA TRP A 176 1.85 24.25 10.06
C TRP A 176 1.61 24.11 11.56
N PHE A 177 2.26 23.16 12.25
CA PHE A 177 2.07 23.01 13.70
C PHE A 177 2.79 24.10 14.49
N VAL A 178 3.94 24.58 13.99
CA VAL A 178 4.61 25.77 14.54
C VAL A 178 3.69 26.99 14.43
N GLN A 179 3.07 27.19 13.28
CA GLN A 179 2.05 28.23 13.05
C GLN A 179 0.86 28.08 13.98
N PHE A 180 0.35 26.85 14.19
CA PHE A 180 -0.68 26.54 15.18
C PHE A 180 -0.32 27.00 16.59
N ARG A 181 0.88 26.65 17.05
CA ARG A 181 1.34 27.07 18.38
C ARG A 181 1.51 28.59 18.50
N GLN A 182 1.73 29.28 17.39
CA GLN A 182 1.91 30.73 17.35
C GLN A 182 0.63 31.51 17.02
N GLY A 183 -0.50 30.83 16.74
CA GLY A 183 -1.74 31.47 16.29
C GLY A 183 -1.61 32.16 14.92
N GLN A 184 -0.78 31.60 14.03
CA GLN A 184 -0.50 32.18 12.70
C GLN A 184 -1.18 31.40 11.57
N GLU A 185 -1.69 32.12 10.58
CA GLU A 185 -2.21 31.54 9.34
C GLU A 185 -1.05 31.02 8.45
N PRO A 186 -1.29 30.00 7.60
CA PRO A 186 -2.55 29.25 7.50
C PRO A 186 -2.71 28.15 8.58
N GLY A 187 -1.64 27.79 9.30
CA GLY A 187 -1.61 26.60 10.16
C GLY A 187 -2.44 26.67 11.44
N CYS A 188 -2.90 27.86 11.88
CA CYS A 188 -3.61 28.04 13.15
C CYS A 188 -4.90 27.23 13.30
N ASN A 189 -5.53 26.83 12.20
CA ASN A 189 -6.79 26.07 12.22
C ASN A 189 -6.65 24.65 11.64
N TYR A 190 -5.42 24.14 11.48
CA TYR A 190 -5.17 22.87 10.77
C TYR A 190 -5.16 21.63 11.67
N PHE A 191 -5.18 21.80 12.99
CA PHE A 191 -5.05 20.71 13.95
C PHE A 191 -6.30 20.51 14.78
N ARG A 192 -6.56 19.26 15.16
CA ARG A 192 -7.71 18.92 15.98
C ARG A 192 -7.37 19.14 17.46
N THR A 193 -7.99 20.12 18.08
CA THR A 193 -7.97 20.30 19.55
C THR A 193 -9.28 19.84 20.17
N VAL A 194 -9.21 19.38 21.41
CA VAL A 194 -10.37 18.95 22.20
C VAL A 194 -10.24 19.50 23.62
N GLU A 195 -11.34 19.93 24.21
CA GLU A 195 -11.32 20.45 25.59
C GLU A 195 -10.94 19.34 26.59
N PRO A 196 -10.15 19.65 27.64
CA PRO A 196 -9.85 18.72 28.71
C PRO A 196 -11.12 18.11 29.33
N GLY A 197 -11.10 16.80 29.60
CA GLY A 197 -12.24 16.09 30.18
C GLY A 197 -13.34 15.70 29.20
N THR A 198 -13.21 16.02 27.91
CA THR A 198 -14.09 15.47 26.87
C THR A 198 -13.97 13.95 26.82
N ASP A 199 -15.10 13.25 26.80
CA ASP A 199 -15.12 11.80 26.69
C ASP A 199 -14.67 11.35 25.28
N VAL A 200 -13.58 10.59 25.25
CA VAL A 200 -12.98 10.00 24.04
C VAL A 200 -12.90 8.47 24.14
N SER A 201 -13.68 7.86 25.06
CA SER A 201 -13.63 6.42 25.34
C SER A 201 -14.01 5.54 24.14
N GLU A 202 -14.87 6.03 23.25
CA GLU A 202 -15.30 5.33 22.03
C GLU A 202 -14.24 5.32 20.91
N VAL A 203 -13.21 6.18 20.99
CA VAL A 203 -12.20 6.33 19.93
C VAL A 203 -11.32 5.08 19.83
N VAL A 204 -11.18 4.55 18.63
CA VAL A 204 -10.26 3.43 18.37
C VAL A 204 -8.82 3.93 18.45
N ARG A 205 -8.02 3.30 19.32
CA ARG A 205 -6.62 3.66 19.53
C ARG A 205 -5.69 2.55 19.03
N PRO A 206 -4.82 2.83 18.04
CA PRO A 206 -3.84 1.85 17.57
C PRO A 206 -2.65 1.69 18.53
N ARG A 207 -2.44 2.66 19.43
CA ARG A 207 -1.30 2.74 20.34
C ARG A 207 -1.76 2.97 21.79
N PRO A 208 -0.99 2.53 22.80
CA PRO A 208 -1.38 2.63 24.21
C PRO A 208 -1.29 4.04 24.80
N GLN A 209 -0.60 4.98 24.14
CA GLN A 209 -0.39 6.35 24.63
C GLN A 209 -1.72 7.13 24.75
N PRO A 210 -1.78 8.15 25.64
CA PRO A 210 -2.92 9.06 25.70
C PRO A 210 -3.17 9.74 24.35
N LEU A 211 -4.44 9.76 23.93
CA LEU A 211 -4.87 10.34 22.66
C LEU A 211 -4.70 11.86 22.61
N LEU A 212 -5.02 12.55 23.71
CA LEU A 212 -4.93 14.00 23.81
C LEU A 212 -3.62 14.36 24.51
N GLN A 213 -2.82 15.20 23.86
CA GLN A 213 -1.51 15.63 24.33
C GLN A 213 -1.52 17.15 24.55
N ALA A 214 -1.02 17.61 25.68
CA ALA A 214 -0.95 19.04 26.00
C ALA A 214 0.22 19.72 25.28
N PHE A 215 -0.06 20.87 24.68
CA PHE A 215 0.91 21.75 24.03
C PHE A 215 0.65 23.21 24.39
N GLU A 216 1.73 23.93 24.68
CA GLU A 216 1.70 25.38 24.86
C GLU A 216 1.52 26.09 23.52
N THR A 217 0.52 26.99 23.46
CA THR A 217 0.23 27.86 22.33
C THR A 217 0.18 29.33 22.77
N ALA A 218 0.18 30.26 21.81
CA ALA A 218 0.00 31.69 22.07
C ALA A 218 -1.33 32.01 22.77
N GLU A 219 -2.33 31.15 22.67
CA GLU A 219 -3.63 31.26 23.34
C GLU A 219 -3.72 30.49 24.67
N GLY A 220 -2.58 29.96 25.15
CA GLY A 220 -2.51 29.08 26.32
C GLY A 220 -2.38 27.60 25.96
N GLU A 221 -2.49 26.74 26.96
CA GLU A 221 -2.40 25.29 26.78
C GLU A 221 -3.60 24.77 25.95
N LYS A 222 -3.31 23.98 24.91
CA LYS A 222 -4.32 23.27 24.11
C LYS A 222 -4.04 21.78 24.14
N HIS A 223 -5.10 20.98 24.15
CA HIS A 223 -5.01 19.52 24.08
C HIS A 223 -5.22 19.06 22.64
N VAL A 224 -4.13 18.64 21.99
CA VAL A 224 -4.07 18.28 20.58
C VAL A 224 -4.28 16.77 20.42
N TRP A 225 -5.05 16.38 19.41
CA TRP A 225 -5.30 14.99 19.05
C TRP A 225 -4.05 14.35 18.43
N CYS A 226 -3.60 13.23 18.99
CA CYS A 226 -2.42 12.49 18.59
C CYS A 226 -2.75 10.98 18.57
N THR A 227 -3.16 10.45 17.41
CA THR A 227 -3.62 9.06 17.27
C THR A 227 -2.50 8.04 17.47
N PHE A 228 -1.27 8.40 17.10
CA PHE A 228 -0.12 7.48 17.07
C PHE A 228 0.93 7.78 18.13
N SER A 229 1.49 8.99 18.11
CA SER A 229 2.49 9.43 19.08
C SER A 229 2.37 10.93 19.29
N ARG A 230 3.01 11.46 20.36
CA ARG A 230 3.02 12.90 20.62
C ARG A 230 3.67 13.72 19.49
N ASP A 231 4.60 13.12 18.75
CA ASP A 231 5.25 13.77 17.61
C ASP A 231 4.38 13.73 16.34
N GLN A 232 3.35 12.88 16.31
CA GLN A 232 2.42 12.74 15.18
C GLN A 232 1.10 13.44 15.52
N VAL A 233 1.04 14.73 15.19
CA VAL A 233 -0.11 15.61 15.50
C VAL A 233 -1.17 15.52 14.39
N ASP A 234 -2.39 15.16 14.75
CA ASP A 234 -3.45 14.87 13.78
C ASP A 234 -4.01 16.14 13.14
N MET A 235 -4.09 16.09 11.80
CA MET A 235 -4.71 17.11 10.96
C MET A 235 -6.24 17.10 11.12
N ASN A 236 -6.84 18.29 11.00
CA ASN A 236 -8.26 18.52 11.11
C ASN A 236 -8.92 18.62 9.72
N PHE A 237 -9.28 17.49 9.11
CA PHE A 237 -9.95 17.49 7.81
C PHE A 237 -11.37 18.08 7.83
N ALA A 238 -11.95 18.39 9.00
CA ALA A 238 -13.19 19.17 9.06
C ALA A 238 -12.99 20.63 8.63
N ASN A 239 -11.74 21.10 8.58
CA ASN A 239 -11.37 22.34 7.90
C ASN A 239 -11.11 22.05 6.40
N PRO A 240 -11.86 22.65 5.46
CA PRO A 240 -11.69 22.42 4.02
C PRO A 240 -10.30 22.84 3.49
N ASP A 241 -9.62 23.80 4.12
CA ASP A 241 -8.29 24.25 3.68
C ASP A 241 -7.26 23.13 3.77
N VAL A 242 -7.39 22.25 4.78
CA VAL A 242 -6.53 21.07 4.93
C VAL A 242 -6.68 20.14 3.73
N LEU A 243 -7.91 19.87 3.29
CA LEU A 243 -8.15 19.06 2.08
C LEU A 243 -7.50 19.71 0.86
N ILE A 244 -7.64 21.02 0.71
CA ILE A 244 -7.08 21.77 -0.43
C ILE A 244 -5.54 21.70 -0.43
N GLU A 245 -4.88 21.83 0.73
CA GLU A 245 -3.43 21.66 0.82
C GLU A 245 -2.97 20.25 0.40
N PHE A 246 -3.66 19.21 0.86
CA PHE A 246 -3.35 17.85 0.43
C PHE A 246 -3.61 17.60 -1.06
N VAL A 247 -4.61 18.24 -1.65
CA VAL A 247 -4.81 18.23 -3.11
C VAL A 247 -3.63 18.89 -3.85
N ARG A 248 -3.08 20.00 -3.33
CA ARG A 248 -1.85 20.62 -3.88
C ARG A 248 -0.64 19.71 -3.75
N ILE A 249 -0.49 19.00 -2.63
CA ILE A 249 0.60 18.03 -2.42
C ILE A 249 0.50 16.88 -3.44
N ILE A 250 -0.71 16.37 -3.71
CA ILE A 250 -0.91 15.34 -4.74
C ILE A 250 -0.49 15.87 -6.12
N ARG A 251 -0.87 17.11 -6.48
CA ARG A 251 -0.44 17.73 -7.74
C ARG A 251 1.09 17.86 -7.80
N LEU A 252 1.73 18.31 -6.73
CA LEU A 252 3.19 18.35 -6.63
C LEU A 252 3.79 16.98 -6.90
N PHE A 253 3.31 15.92 -6.25
CA PHE A 253 3.81 14.55 -6.46
C PHE A 253 3.70 14.14 -7.93
N MET A 254 2.56 14.42 -8.57
CA MET A 254 2.35 14.12 -9.99
C MET A 254 3.31 14.89 -10.90
N ASP A 255 3.58 16.17 -10.60
CA ASP A 255 4.56 16.99 -11.33
C ASP A 255 6.00 16.46 -11.17
N GLN A 256 6.28 15.80 -10.06
CA GLN A 256 7.57 15.13 -9.80
C GLN A 256 7.64 13.70 -10.36
N GLY A 257 6.63 13.25 -11.11
CA GLY A 257 6.63 11.94 -11.78
C GLY A 257 6.02 10.80 -10.96
N VAL A 258 5.46 11.07 -9.77
CA VAL A 258 4.70 10.07 -9.01
C VAL A 258 3.45 9.67 -9.81
N ARG A 259 3.19 8.37 -9.89
CA ARG A 259 2.03 7.79 -10.60
C ARG A 259 1.15 6.91 -9.70
N THR A 260 1.64 6.57 -8.51
CA THR A 260 0.84 5.91 -7.47
C THR A 260 1.00 6.65 -6.15
N VAL A 261 -0.11 6.97 -5.50
CA VAL A 261 -0.11 7.64 -4.18
C VAL A 261 -0.68 6.66 -3.15
N ARG A 262 0.11 6.35 -2.12
CA ARG A 262 -0.34 5.56 -0.96
C ARG A 262 -0.90 6.51 0.10
N LEU A 263 -2.18 6.36 0.40
CA LEU A 263 -2.86 7.11 1.46
C LEU A 263 -2.62 6.40 2.78
N ASP A 264 -1.63 6.90 3.52
CA ASP A 264 -1.25 6.37 4.82
C ASP A 264 -2.19 6.88 5.93
N ALA A 265 -2.52 6.00 6.87
CA ALA A 265 -3.41 6.28 8.00
C ALA A 265 -4.76 6.92 7.59
N VAL A 266 -5.22 6.69 6.36
CA VAL A 266 -6.40 7.34 5.77
C VAL A 266 -7.67 7.12 6.58
N ALA A 267 -7.77 5.98 7.28
CA ALA A 267 -8.93 5.63 8.09
C ALA A 267 -9.25 6.65 9.20
N PHE A 268 -8.26 7.39 9.67
CA PHE A 268 -8.36 8.26 10.84
C PHE A 268 -8.59 9.74 10.50
N ILE A 269 -8.64 10.12 9.21
CA ILE A 269 -8.59 11.55 8.83
C ILE A 269 -9.77 12.38 9.35
N TRP A 270 -10.94 11.78 9.55
CA TRP A 270 -12.13 12.45 10.10
C TRP A 270 -12.40 12.07 11.56
N LYS A 271 -12.73 13.06 12.39
CA LYS A 271 -12.89 12.90 13.85
C LYS A 271 -14.25 13.45 14.30
N GLU A 272 -15.03 12.63 14.98
CA GLU A 272 -16.33 12.99 15.55
C GLU A 272 -16.47 12.41 16.96
N ILE A 273 -16.63 13.28 17.97
CA ILE A 273 -16.76 12.87 19.38
C ILE A 273 -18.00 11.98 19.54
N GLY A 274 -17.87 10.90 20.33
CA GLY A 274 -18.92 9.89 20.49
C GLY A 274 -18.94 8.82 19.39
N THR A 275 -17.96 8.82 18.48
CA THR A 275 -17.78 7.78 17.47
C THR A 275 -16.41 7.12 17.62
N LYS A 276 -16.16 6.07 16.82
CA LYS A 276 -14.87 5.40 16.75
C LYS A 276 -13.75 6.22 16.10
N CYS A 277 -14.09 7.31 15.39
CA CYS A 277 -13.14 8.13 14.61
C CYS A 277 -12.26 7.33 13.64
N VAL A 278 -12.82 6.27 13.08
CA VAL A 278 -12.17 5.42 12.08
C VAL A 278 -13.20 5.03 11.02
N HIS A 279 -12.83 5.09 9.74
CA HIS A 279 -13.70 4.73 8.60
C HIS A 279 -15.01 5.54 8.52
N LEU A 280 -15.02 6.79 9.02
CA LEU A 280 -16.23 7.61 8.99
C LEU A 280 -16.65 7.93 7.53
N PRO A 281 -17.95 8.18 7.26
CA PRO A 281 -18.43 8.44 5.90
C PRO A 281 -17.69 9.56 5.16
N GLN A 282 -17.29 10.61 5.88
CA GLN A 282 -16.53 11.74 5.34
C GLN A 282 -15.13 11.31 4.88
N THR A 283 -14.48 10.38 5.61
CA THR A 283 -13.22 9.77 5.18
C THR A 283 -13.37 9.09 3.82
N HIS A 284 -14.40 8.26 3.66
CA HIS A 284 -14.68 7.61 2.38
C HIS A 284 -14.96 8.63 1.26
N GLU A 285 -15.73 9.67 1.54
CA GLU A 285 -16.06 10.69 0.55
C GLU A 285 -14.84 11.50 0.09
N ILE A 286 -13.90 11.79 0.99
CA ILE A 286 -12.60 12.41 0.64
C ILE A 286 -11.82 11.51 -0.33
N VAL A 287 -11.79 10.19 -0.10
CA VAL A 287 -11.14 9.23 -1.02
C VAL A 287 -11.87 9.20 -2.38
N ARG A 288 -13.21 9.29 -2.42
CA ARG A 288 -13.98 9.40 -3.68
C ARG A 288 -13.67 10.69 -4.44
N LEU A 289 -13.48 11.80 -3.74
CA LEU A 289 -13.07 13.06 -4.33
C LEU A 289 -11.69 12.93 -4.97
N MET A 290 -10.70 12.39 -4.25
CA MET A 290 -9.36 12.15 -4.80
C MET A 290 -9.39 11.18 -6.00
N ARG A 291 -10.21 10.13 -5.94
CA ARG A 291 -10.45 9.22 -7.07
C ARG A 291 -11.04 9.94 -8.28
N THR A 292 -11.99 10.83 -8.07
CA THR A 292 -12.59 11.63 -9.14
C THR A 292 -11.53 12.49 -9.83
N LEU A 293 -10.64 13.16 -9.07
CA LEU A 293 -9.52 13.92 -9.65
C LEU A 293 -8.59 13.02 -10.47
N ALA A 294 -8.22 11.84 -9.93
CA ALA A 294 -7.37 10.86 -10.61
C ALA A 294 -7.97 10.37 -11.93
N ASP A 295 -9.26 10.03 -11.94
CA ASP A 295 -9.96 9.48 -13.10
C ASP A 295 -10.06 10.50 -14.25
N TYR A 296 -10.12 11.80 -13.94
CA TYR A 296 -10.14 12.90 -14.91
C TYR A 296 -8.74 13.40 -15.27
N SER A 297 -7.65 12.90 -14.68
CA SER A 297 -6.30 13.29 -15.09
C SER A 297 -5.80 12.53 -16.33
N ARG A 298 -5.22 13.25 -17.28
CA ARG A 298 -4.53 12.67 -18.45
C ARG A 298 -3.34 11.83 -17.99
N GLU A 299 -2.58 12.35 -17.04
CA GLU A 299 -1.55 11.63 -16.31
C GLU A 299 -2.22 10.58 -15.43
N ALA A 300 -2.02 9.30 -15.72
CA ALA A 300 -2.62 8.24 -14.93
C ALA A 300 -2.08 8.28 -13.50
N MET A 301 -2.97 8.41 -12.52
CA MET A 301 -2.67 8.32 -11.10
C MET A 301 -3.45 7.16 -10.49
N VAL A 302 -2.76 6.29 -9.78
CA VAL A 302 -3.33 5.21 -8.98
C VAL A 302 -3.35 5.67 -7.52
N ILE A 303 -4.44 5.38 -6.83
CA ILE A 303 -4.60 5.66 -5.40
C ILE A 303 -4.73 4.32 -4.70
N ILE A 304 -3.87 4.08 -3.71
CA ILE A 304 -3.96 2.91 -2.84
C ILE A 304 -4.19 3.37 -1.41
N THR A 305 -5.11 2.71 -0.72
CA THR A 305 -5.33 2.95 0.71
C THR A 305 -4.59 1.91 1.52
N GLU A 306 -3.96 2.34 2.61
CA GLU A 306 -3.43 1.43 3.61
C GLU A 306 -4.33 1.44 4.85
N THR A 307 -4.90 0.28 5.16
CA THR A 307 -5.72 0.05 6.34
C THR A 307 -5.49 -1.36 6.88
N ASN A 308 -4.60 -1.52 7.86
CA ASN A 308 -4.34 -2.78 8.56
C ASN A 308 -5.45 -3.13 9.58
N VAL A 309 -6.63 -3.43 9.04
CA VAL A 309 -7.87 -3.73 9.78
C VAL A 309 -8.46 -5.06 9.28
N PRO A 310 -9.46 -5.64 9.96
CA PRO A 310 -10.17 -6.81 9.46
C PRO A 310 -10.63 -6.63 8.01
N ASN A 311 -10.54 -7.71 7.24
CA ASN A 311 -10.60 -7.69 5.78
C ASN A 311 -11.83 -6.95 5.19
N ARG A 312 -13.01 -7.04 5.83
CA ARG A 312 -14.24 -6.34 5.40
C ARG A 312 -14.12 -4.82 5.43
N GLU A 313 -13.45 -4.27 6.45
CA GLU A 313 -13.24 -2.83 6.59
C GLU A 313 -12.24 -2.35 5.53
N ASN A 314 -11.18 -3.11 5.29
CA ASN A 314 -10.18 -2.79 4.27
C ASN A 314 -10.74 -2.77 2.84
N ILE A 315 -11.54 -3.77 2.44
CA ILE A 315 -12.13 -3.82 1.08
C ILE A 315 -13.22 -2.76 0.85
N SER A 316 -13.75 -2.14 1.91
CA SER A 316 -14.77 -1.09 1.79
C SER A 316 -14.23 0.13 1.02
N TYR A 317 -12.92 0.35 1.03
CA TYR A 317 -12.23 1.41 0.28
C TYR A 317 -12.17 1.20 -1.23
N PHE A 318 -12.65 0.08 -1.77
CA PHE A 318 -12.97 0.03 -3.20
C PHE A 318 -14.22 0.85 -3.55
N GLY A 319 -15.11 1.08 -2.56
CA GLY A 319 -16.42 1.69 -2.76
C GLY A 319 -17.24 0.95 -3.81
N ALA A 320 -18.03 1.69 -4.58
CA ALA A 320 -18.72 1.18 -5.77
C ALA A 320 -17.82 1.30 -7.01
N SER A 321 -16.56 0.84 -6.91
CA SER A 321 -15.49 1.07 -7.90
C SER A 321 -15.17 2.57 -8.12
N ASN A 322 -15.35 3.38 -7.09
CA ASN A 322 -15.23 4.85 -7.14
C ASN A 322 -14.44 5.46 -5.98
N GLU A 323 -13.77 4.64 -5.18
CA GLU A 323 -12.81 5.07 -4.15
C GLU A 323 -11.38 4.69 -4.58
N ALA A 324 -10.64 3.98 -3.75
CA ALA A 324 -9.28 3.57 -4.05
C ALA A 324 -9.24 2.67 -5.30
N HIS A 325 -8.18 2.84 -6.08
CA HIS A 325 -7.85 1.89 -7.15
C HIS A 325 -7.29 0.60 -6.56
N ALA A 326 -6.64 0.67 -5.41
CA ALA A 326 -6.07 -0.50 -4.76
C ALA A 326 -6.24 -0.47 -3.25
N VAL A 327 -6.25 -1.66 -2.66
CA VAL A 327 -6.17 -1.86 -1.21
C VAL A 327 -5.08 -2.89 -0.93
N TYR A 328 -4.35 -2.71 0.17
CA TYR A 328 -3.39 -3.71 0.64
C TYR A 328 -4.09 -5.01 1.03
N ASN A 329 -3.51 -6.16 0.68
CA ASN A 329 -4.06 -7.45 1.07
C ASN A 329 -3.50 -7.94 2.43
N PHE A 330 -3.85 -7.24 3.52
CA PHE A 330 -3.26 -7.48 4.85
C PHE A 330 -3.51 -8.86 5.46
N ALA A 331 -4.54 -9.58 5.01
CA ALA A 331 -4.79 -10.94 5.48
C ALA A 331 -3.78 -11.94 4.91
N LEU A 332 -3.16 -11.64 3.75
CA LEU A 332 -2.25 -12.55 3.07
C LEU A 332 -0.96 -12.85 3.89
N PRO A 333 -0.19 -11.87 4.39
CA PRO A 333 1.04 -12.14 5.14
C PRO A 333 0.89 -13.13 6.31
N PRO A 334 -0.01 -12.91 7.30
CA PRO A 334 -0.12 -13.83 8.44
C PRO A 334 -0.70 -15.20 8.05
N LEU A 335 -1.62 -15.26 7.09
CA LEU A 335 -2.20 -16.55 6.66
C LEU A 335 -1.22 -17.39 5.84
N ALA A 336 -0.43 -16.75 4.97
CA ALA A 336 0.63 -17.43 4.23
C ALA A 336 1.76 -17.89 5.16
N LEU A 337 2.11 -17.07 6.16
CA LEU A 337 3.06 -17.47 7.20
C LEU A 337 2.54 -18.69 7.96
N HIS A 338 1.31 -18.64 8.48
CA HIS A 338 0.67 -19.76 9.20
C HIS A 338 0.69 -21.05 8.36
N ALA A 339 0.31 -20.98 7.08
CA ALA A 339 0.30 -22.17 6.22
C ALA A 339 1.69 -22.80 6.07
N LEU A 340 2.75 -22.00 6.00
CA LEU A 340 4.13 -22.45 5.82
C LEU A 340 4.84 -22.84 7.11
N THR A 341 4.37 -22.35 8.27
CA THR A 341 4.85 -22.78 9.59
C THR A 341 4.16 -24.06 10.07
N THR A 342 2.97 -24.37 9.55
CA THR A 342 2.18 -25.56 9.95
C THR A 342 2.18 -26.68 8.92
N GLY A 343 2.44 -26.39 7.64
CA GLY A 343 2.23 -27.34 6.55
C GLY A 343 0.78 -27.44 6.07
N ASP A 344 -0.11 -26.53 6.51
CA ASP A 344 -1.56 -26.60 6.30
C ASP A 344 -2.14 -25.29 5.70
N ALA A 345 -2.61 -25.38 4.45
CA ALA A 345 -3.23 -24.30 3.69
C ALA A 345 -4.72 -24.11 3.95
N ARG A 346 -5.41 -24.91 4.80
CA ARG A 346 -6.87 -24.83 4.98
C ARG A 346 -7.37 -23.41 5.26
N GLN A 347 -6.73 -22.69 6.18
CA GLN A 347 -7.15 -21.32 6.53
C GLN A 347 -6.88 -20.32 5.40
N LEU A 348 -5.76 -20.48 4.69
CA LEU A 348 -5.44 -19.65 3.52
C LEU A 348 -6.44 -19.90 2.38
N THR A 349 -6.78 -21.16 2.10
CA THR A 349 -7.79 -21.56 1.12
C THR A 349 -9.18 -21.04 1.52
N LEU A 350 -9.56 -21.17 2.79
CA LEU A 350 -10.84 -20.68 3.32
C LEU A 350 -10.96 -19.17 3.15
N TRP A 351 -9.93 -18.42 3.55
CA TRP A 351 -9.89 -16.97 3.37
C TRP A 351 -10.05 -16.58 1.89
N GLN A 352 -9.26 -17.19 1.00
CA GLN A 352 -9.29 -16.85 -0.42
C GLN A 352 -10.61 -17.22 -1.11
N ARG A 353 -11.34 -18.23 -0.62
CA ARG A 353 -12.71 -18.56 -1.08
C ARG A 353 -13.75 -17.51 -0.68
N HIS A 354 -13.54 -16.82 0.43
CA HIS A 354 -14.43 -15.75 0.89
C HIS A 354 -14.06 -14.37 0.35
N GLN A 355 -12.86 -14.23 -0.23
CA GLN A 355 -12.40 -12.97 -0.77
C GLN A 355 -13.18 -12.62 -2.04
N PRO A 356 -13.86 -11.46 -2.11
CA PRO A 356 -14.56 -11.07 -3.31
C PRO A 356 -13.55 -10.76 -4.43
N PRO A 357 -13.95 -10.90 -5.71
CA PRO A 357 -13.15 -10.39 -6.82
C PRO A 357 -12.92 -8.89 -6.68
N ALA A 358 -11.77 -8.40 -7.12
CA ALA A 358 -11.53 -6.96 -7.15
C ALA A 358 -12.54 -6.29 -8.10
N PRO A 359 -13.22 -5.20 -7.67
CA PRO A 359 -14.15 -4.50 -8.55
C PRO A 359 -13.46 -3.98 -9.82
N ALA A 360 -14.24 -3.80 -10.89
CA ALA A 360 -13.69 -3.35 -12.17
C ALA A 360 -13.00 -1.98 -12.03
N GLY A 361 -11.77 -1.87 -12.50
CA GLY A 361 -10.97 -0.65 -12.32
C GLY A 361 -10.40 -0.48 -10.92
N SER A 362 -10.29 -1.58 -10.16
CA SER A 362 -9.53 -1.68 -8.92
C SER A 362 -8.69 -2.98 -8.87
N PHE A 363 -7.77 -3.13 -7.91
CA PHE A 363 -6.98 -4.35 -7.73
C PHE A 363 -6.54 -4.55 -6.27
N TYR A 364 -6.27 -5.80 -5.88
CA TYR A 364 -5.59 -6.10 -4.62
C TYR A 364 -4.08 -5.88 -4.74
N PHE A 365 -3.48 -5.19 -3.77
CA PHE A 365 -2.03 -5.11 -3.65
C PHE A 365 -1.53 -6.24 -2.75
N ASN A 366 -1.03 -7.30 -3.38
CA ASN A 366 -0.65 -8.53 -2.70
C ASN A 366 0.78 -8.40 -2.21
N PHE A 367 1.00 -8.50 -0.90
CA PHE A 367 2.32 -8.46 -0.27
C PHE A 367 2.41 -9.56 0.80
N THR A 368 3.62 -10.01 1.11
CA THR A 368 3.85 -11.01 2.18
C THR A 368 4.84 -10.53 3.24
N ALA A 369 5.53 -9.43 2.96
CA ALA A 369 6.34 -8.68 3.91
C ALA A 369 6.35 -7.20 3.50
N SER A 370 6.55 -6.32 4.48
CA SER A 370 6.67 -4.87 4.27
C SER A 370 7.69 -4.31 5.27
N HIS A 371 7.79 -2.99 5.34
CA HIS A 371 8.57 -2.30 6.36
C HIS A 371 7.99 -2.44 7.77
N ASP A 372 6.72 -2.77 7.91
CA ASP A 372 6.15 -3.13 9.21
C ASP A 372 6.42 -4.60 9.53
N GLY A 373 6.14 -5.00 10.77
CA GLY A 373 6.03 -6.41 11.10
C GLY A 373 4.80 -7.05 10.44
N ILE A 374 4.75 -8.38 10.44
CA ILE A 374 3.59 -9.15 9.99
C ILE A 374 2.46 -8.92 11.00
N GLY A 375 1.51 -8.07 10.65
CA GLY A 375 0.35 -7.76 11.48
C GLY A 375 -0.57 -8.96 11.65
N VAL A 376 -0.91 -9.30 12.90
CA VAL A 376 -1.79 -10.45 13.18
C VAL A 376 -3.29 -10.06 13.20
N ARG A 377 -3.59 -8.76 13.21
CA ARG A 377 -4.96 -8.24 13.23
C ARG A 377 -5.80 -8.67 12.03
N ALA A 378 -5.22 -8.67 10.84
CA ALA A 378 -5.94 -9.06 9.64
C ALA A 378 -6.24 -10.58 9.55
N ALA A 379 -5.65 -11.38 10.45
CA ALA A 379 -5.96 -12.79 10.63
C ALA A 379 -7.11 -13.04 11.64
N GLU A 380 -7.57 -12.01 12.36
CA GLU A 380 -8.72 -12.08 13.27
C GLU A 380 -9.95 -12.61 12.50
N GLY A 381 -10.59 -13.66 13.02
CA GLY A 381 -11.74 -14.32 12.38
C GLY A 381 -11.38 -15.43 11.39
N TYR A 382 -10.09 -15.64 11.09
CA TYR A 382 -9.58 -16.77 10.31
C TYR A 382 -8.73 -17.72 11.16
N LEU A 383 -7.80 -17.17 11.95
CA LEU A 383 -6.99 -17.95 12.89
C LEU A 383 -7.54 -17.85 14.31
N THR A 384 -7.46 -18.95 15.06
CA THR A 384 -7.73 -18.94 16.51
C THR A 384 -6.57 -18.32 17.28
N ASP A 385 -6.82 -17.88 18.52
CA ASP A 385 -5.76 -17.34 19.38
C ASP A 385 -4.63 -18.37 19.61
N ASP A 386 -4.97 -19.66 19.73
CA ASP A 386 -3.99 -20.76 19.85
C ASP A 386 -3.12 -20.88 18.58
N GLN A 387 -3.73 -20.83 17.38
CA GLN A 387 -2.98 -20.88 16.12
C GLN A 387 -2.05 -19.68 15.96
N VAL A 388 -2.50 -18.50 16.39
CA VAL A 388 -1.65 -17.29 16.39
C VAL A 388 -0.50 -17.45 17.38
N ALA A 389 -0.75 -17.98 18.59
CA ALA A 389 0.28 -18.22 19.59
C ALA A 389 1.32 -19.26 19.13
N GLU A 390 0.90 -20.35 18.49
CA GLU A 390 1.79 -21.36 17.93
C GLU A 390 2.65 -20.80 16.80
N MET A 391 2.07 -20.04 15.88
CA MET A 391 2.80 -19.36 14.81
C MET A 391 3.84 -18.38 15.38
N ILE A 392 3.46 -17.59 16.39
CA ILE A 392 4.36 -16.68 17.11
C ILE A 392 5.50 -17.45 17.76
N ALA A 393 5.21 -18.55 18.46
CA ALA A 393 6.22 -19.35 19.14
C ALA A 393 7.23 -19.95 18.16
N ALA A 394 6.74 -20.47 17.02
CA ALA A 394 7.58 -21.02 15.97
C ALA A 394 8.53 -19.96 15.37
N VAL A 395 8.02 -18.77 15.06
CA VAL A 395 8.82 -17.67 14.50
C VAL A 395 9.78 -17.07 15.54
N SER A 396 9.38 -17.01 16.81
CA SER A 396 10.25 -16.54 17.90
C SER A 396 11.43 -17.49 18.11
N ALA A 397 11.23 -18.80 17.92
CA ALA A 397 12.29 -19.79 18.03
C ALA A 397 13.40 -19.64 16.96
N VAL A 398 13.17 -18.86 15.91
CA VAL A 398 14.15 -18.57 14.85
C VAL A 398 14.58 -17.09 14.84
N GLY A 399 14.40 -16.39 15.96
CA GLY A 399 14.86 -15.01 16.17
C GLY A 399 13.83 -13.92 15.91
N GLY A 400 12.57 -14.27 15.62
CA GLY A 400 11.49 -13.29 15.51
C GLY A 400 11.11 -12.63 16.85
N GLN A 401 10.59 -11.41 16.79
CA GLN A 401 10.19 -10.62 17.96
C GLN A 401 8.74 -10.13 17.82
N VAL A 402 7.97 -10.12 18.90
CA VAL A 402 6.55 -9.71 18.85
C VAL A 402 6.36 -8.36 19.52
N SER A 403 5.70 -7.42 18.84
CA SER A 403 5.18 -6.22 19.50
C SER A 403 3.77 -6.49 20.02
N MET A 404 3.50 -6.01 21.24
CA MET A 404 2.20 -6.15 21.90
C MET A 404 1.42 -4.83 21.80
N ARG A 405 0.08 -4.91 21.81
CA ARG A 405 -0.82 -3.78 22.00
C ARG A 405 -1.56 -3.94 23.32
N ALA A 406 -1.75 -2.82 24.02
CA ALA A 406 -2.63 -2.77 25.19
C ALA A 406 -4.09 -2.73 24.74
N MET A 407 -4.94 -3.44 25.48
CA MET A 407 -6.39 -3.46 25.33
C MET A 407 -7.04 -2.54 26.37
N SER A 408 -8.30 -2.17 26.15
CA SER A 408 -9.06 -1.30 27.08
C SER A 408 -9.27 -1.91 28.46
N ASP A 409 -9.22 -3.24 28.57
CA ASP A 409 -9.31 -3.99 29.82
C ASP A 409 -7.96 -4.16 30.55
N GLY A 410 -6.89 -3.58 30.02
CA GLY A 410 -5.53 -3.69 30.55
C GLY A 410 -4.78 -4.96 30.15
N SER A 411 -5.40 -5.88 29.40
CA SER A 411 -4.71 -7.02 28.81
C SER A 411 -3.82 -6.61 27.64
N GLU A 412 -2.85 -7.45 27.29
CA GLU A 412 -2.02 -7.25 26.10
C GLU A 412 -2.35 -8.33 25.06
N ARG A 413 -2.36 -7.94 23.79
CA ARG A 413 -2.50 -8.87 22.66
C ARG A 413 -1.36 -8.68 21.66
N PRO A 414 -0.90 -9.75 20.98
CA PRO A 414 0.03 -9.61 19.87
C PRO A 414 -0.51 -8.65 18.80
N TYR A 415 0.35 -7.79 18.29
CA TYR A 415 0.02 -6.81 17.26
C TYR A 415 0.74 -7.10 15.94
N GLU A 416 2.05 -7.31 16.00
CA GLU A 416 2.91 -7.57 14.84
C GLU A 416 4.03 -8.54 15.19
N ILE A 417 4.39 -9.40 14.24
CA ILE A 417 5.54 -10.30 14.30
C ILE A 417 6.66 -9.65 13.47
N ASN A 418 7.75 -9.26 14.12
CA ASN A 418 8.91 -8.63 13.50
C ASN A 418 9.97 -9.67 13.22
N VAL A 419 10.20 -9.91 11.94
CA VAL A 419 11.15 -10.89 11.42
C VAL A 419 11.39 -10.59 9.94
N SER A 420 12.58 -10.85 9.43
CA SER A 420 12.79 -10.93 7.99
C SER A 420 12.01 -12.12 7.44
N LEU A 421 11.37 -11.96 6.28
CA LEU A 421 10.61 -13.07 5.71
C LEU A 421 11.51 -14.28 5.39
N TRP A 422 12.77 -14.02 5.04
CA TRP A 422 13.77 -15.07 4.79
C TRP A 422 14.00 -15.96 6.01
N ASP A 423 14.22 -15.37 7.19
CA ASP A 423 14.44 -16.15 8.40
C ASP A 423 13.16 -16.72 8.99
N ALA A 424 12.01 -16.08 8.79
CA ALA A 424 10.71 -16.65 9.14
C ALA A 424 10.49 -18.02 8.48
N MET A 425 11.02 -18.23 7.26
CA MET A 425 10.93 -19.50 6.55
C MET A 425 11.83 -20.61 7.15
N LYS A 426 12.49 -20.38 8.30
CA LYS A 426 13.09 -21.46 9.10
C LYS A 426 12.05 -22.13 10.02
N ALA A 427 10.98 -21.43 10.41
CA ALA A 427 10.05 -21.75 11.50
C ALA A 427 8.95 -22.80 11.20
N GLY A 428 9.25 -23.90 10.52
CA GLY A 428 8.22 -24.85 10.09
C GLY A 428 8.77 -26.20 9.66
N PRO A 429 7.93 -27.10 9.11
CA PRO A 429 8.29 -28.50 8.91
C PRO A 429 9.56 -28.68 8.07
N GLY A 430 10.43 -29.58 8.52
CA GLY A 430 11.76 -29.81 7.94
C GLY A 430 12.78 -28.67 8.15
N GLY A 431 12.41 -27.59 8.84
CA GLY A 431 13.34 -26.59 9.36
C GLY A 431 14.16 -25.89 8.28
N HIS A 432 15.41 -25.55 8.61
CA HIS A 432 16.31 -24.80 7.72
C HIS A 432 16.52 -25.49 6.36
N ALA A 433 16.46 -26.82 6.29
CA ALA A 433 16.69 -27.57 5.05
C ALA A 433 15.73 -27.19 3.91
N PHE A 434 14.50 -26.77 4.23
CA PHE A 434 13.50 -26.33 3.25
C PHE A 434 13.25 -24.82 3.24
N ARG A 435 14.16 -24.01 3.79
CA ARG A 435 13.97 -22.54 3.88
C ARG A 435 13.78 -21.92 2.50
N PHE A 436 14.61 -22.31 1.53
CA PHE A 436 14.57 -21.77 0.18
C PHE A 436 13.25 -22.12 -0.51
N GLU A 437 12.85 -23.39 -0.47
CA GLU A 437 11.64 -23.87 -1.12
C GLU A 437 10.39 -23.24 -0.49
N ARG A 438 10.32 -23.17 0.85
CA ARG A 438 9.23 -22.48 1.56
C ARG A 438 9.13 -21.01 1.21
N PHE A 439 10.28 -20.33 1.17
CA PHE A 439 10.33 -18.94 0.73
C PHE A 439 9.79 -18.78 -0.68
N MET A 440 10.14 -19.70 -1.59
CA MET A 440 9.65 -19.68 -2.97
C MET A 440 8.16 -19.98 -3.09
N VAL A 441 7.60 -20.86 -2.26
CA VAL A 441 6.14 -21.02 -2.17
C VAL A 441 5.48 -19.72 -1.76
N ASN A 442 5.95 -19.08 -0.69
CA ASN A 442 5.38 -17.83 -0.20
C ASN A 442 5.29 -16.76 -1.30
N GLN A 443 6.42 -16.50 -1.97
CA GLN A 443 6.49 -15.48 -3.01
C GLN A 443 5.69 -15.87 -4.27
N THR A 444 5.57 -17.17 -4.57
CA THR A 444 4.83 -17.61 -5.77
C THR A 444 3.33 -17.56 -5.57
N ILE A 445 2.84 -17.84 -4.36
CA ILE A 445 1.44 -17.62 -3.99
C ILE A 445 1.07 -16.16 -4.21
N GLN A 446 1.88 -15.23 -3.71
CA GLN A 446 1.70 -13.79 -3.90
C GLN A 446 1.64 -13.41 -5.39
N MET A 447 2.54 -13.98 -6.20
CA MET A 447 2.59 -13.77 -7.66
C MET A 447 1.44 -14.43 -8.42
N ALA A 448 0.72 -15.40 -7.86
CA ALA A 448 -0.37 -16.09 -8.55
C ALA A 448 -1.75 -15.47 -8.28
N LEU A 449 -1.88 -14.69 -7.21
CA LEU A 449 -3.14 -14.07 -6.78
C LEU A 449 -3.62 -12.96 -7.72
N GLU A 450 -4.94 -12.79 -7.78
CA GLU A 450 -5.61 -11.65 -8.41
C GLU A 450 -5.08 -10.36 -7.76
N GLY A 451 -4.55 -9.46 -8.59
CA GLY A 451 -3.91 -8.24 -8.11
C GLY A 451 -2.49 -8.04 -8.64
N ILE A 452 -1.81 -7.08 -8.02
CA ILE A 452 -0.41 -6.70 -8.31
C ILE A 452 0.48 -7.12 -7.13
N PRO A 453 1.58 -7.85 -7.37
CA PRO A 453 2.51 -8.22 -6.31
C PRO A 453 3.39 -7.02 -5.89
N GLY A 454 3.42 -6.75 -4.59
CA GLY A 454 4.35 -5.85 -3.91
C GLY A 454 5.53 -6.61 -3.30
N ILE A 455 6.69 -6.53 -3.92
CA ILE A 455 7.90 -7.25 -3.52
C ILE A 455 8.71 -6.36 -2.58
N TYR A 456 8.89 -6.78 -1.33
CA TYR A 456 9.76 -6.05 -0.41
C TYR A 456 11.23 -6.31 -0.72
N ILE A 457 12.07 -5.27 -0.69
CA ILE A 457 13.50 -5.39 -1.07
C ILE A 457 14.22 -6.48 -0.27
N HIS A 458 13.90 -6.64 1.01
CA HIS A 458 14.51 -7.68 1.85
C HIS A 458 14.08 -9.10 1.49
N SER A 459 12.85 -9.28 0.98
CA SER A 459 12.41 -10.54 0.39
C SER A 459 13.13 -10.80 -0.94
N LEU A 460 13.28 -9.77 -1.78
CA LEU A 460 13.97 -9.88 -3.07
C LEU A 460 15.46 -10.28 -2.91
N LEU A 461 16.09 -9.83 -1.83
CA LEU A 461 17.51 -10.03 -1.56
C LEU A 461 17.80 -11.12 -0.52
N ALA A 462 16.81 -11.92 -0.10
CA ALA A 462 16.98 -12.92 0.97
C ALA A 462 17.71 -12.36 2.20
N THR A 463 17.33 -11.16 2.62
CA THR A 463 17.98 -10.48 3.73
C THR A 463 17.63 -11.20 5.04
N PRO A 464 18.62 -11.61 5.85
CA PRO A 464 18.37 -12.19 7.17
C PRO A 464 17.91 -11.14 8.18
N ASN A 465 17.60 -11.56 9.40
CA ASN A 465 17.32 -10.65 10.51
C ASN A 465 18.52 -9.74 10.80
N ASP A 466 18.27 -8.45 10.97
CA ASP A 466 19.26 -7.46 11.40
C ASP A 466 19.22 -7.29 12.94
N GLU A 467 19.76 -8.28 13.65
CA GLU A 467 19.79 -8.31 15.11
C GLU A 467 20.62 -7.15 15.68
N GLU A 468 21.76 -6.83 15.07
CA GLU A 468 22.63 -5.73 15.49
C GLU A 468 21.90 -4.38 15.43
N ARG A 469 21.19 -4.09 14.33
CA ARG A 469 20.41 -2.85 14.23
C ARG A 469 19.25 -2.83 15.21
N MET A 470 18.58 -3.95 15.44
CA MET A 470 17.53 -4.04 16.45
C MET A 470 18.06 -3.71 17.84
N GLU A 471 19.18 -4.31 18.25
CA GLU A 471 19.81 -4.04 19.55
C GLU A 471 20.22 -2.58 19.68
N ARG A 472 20.85 -2.01 18.64
CA ARG A 472 21.30 -0.61 18.63
C ARG A 472 20.15 0.39 18.71
N THR A 473 19.04 0.12 18.03
CA THR A 473 17.90 1.05 17.92
C THR A 473 16.83 0.82 18.99
N GLY A 474 16.85 -0.33 19.67
CA GLY A 474 15.79 -0.76 20.60
C GLY A 474 14.44 -1.03 19.93
N THR A 475 14.38 -1.01 18.59
CA THR A 475 13.13 -1.12 17.82
C THR A 475 13.03 -2.48 17.14
N LYS A 476 12.02 -3.27 17.51
CA LYS A 476 11.81 -4.63 16.96
C LYS A 476 11.69 -4.67 15.44
N ARG A 477 11.07 -3.66 14.83
CA ARG A 477 10.93 -3.53 13.36
C ARG A 477 12.28 -3.43 12.65
N ALA A 478 13.35 -3.01 13.31
CA ALA A 478 14.67 -2.93 12.69
C ALA A 478 15.18 -4.30 12.18
N LEU A 479 14.69 -5.42 12.74
CA LEU A 479 15.02 -6.78 12.27
C LEU A 479 14.78 -6.99 10.78
N ASN A 480 13.76 -6.34 10.21
CA ASN A 480 13.42 -6.48 8.79
C ASN A 480 13.66 -5.21 7.99
N ARG A 481 14.51 -4.29 8.48
CA ARG A 481 14.86 -3.01 7.84
C ARG A 481 16.37 -2.88 7.68
N HIS A 482 17.04 -3.91 7.19
CA HIS A 482 18.50 -3.88 7.02
C HIS A 482 18.92 -2.76 6.06
N ILE A 483 20.11 -2.19 6.26
CA ILE A 483 20.76 -1.33 5.25
C ILE A 483 21.94 -2.11 4.70
N TRP A 484 21.84 -2.48 3.43
CA TRP A 484 22.92 -3.15 2.72
C TRP A 484 24.03 -2.15 2.39
N ASP A 485 25.28 -2.52 2.73
CA ASP A 485 26.42 -2.00 1.99
C ASP A 485 26.33 -2.52 0.55
N TYR A 486 26.26 -1.60 -0.41
CA TYR A 486 25.97 -1.94 -1.78
C TYR A 486 27.09 -2.76 -2.43
N ARG A 487 28.35 -2.58 -2.00
CA ARG A 487 29.49 -3.36 -2.51
C ARG A 487 29.43 -4.80 -1.99
N ASP A 488 29.16 -4.99 -0.70
CA ASP A 488 28.96 -6.34 -0.12
C ASP A 488 27.76 -7.05 -0.77
N LEU A 489 26.68 -6.33 -1.04
CA LEU A 489 25.53 -6.89 -1.74
C LEU A 489 25.89 -7.35 -3.16
N GLU A 490 26.59 -6.52 -3.94
CA GLU A 490 27.04 -6.87 -5.29
C GLU A 490 27.94 -8.11 -5.27
N ASP A 491 28.88 -8.18 -4.31
CA ASP A 491 29.75 -9.34 -4.12
C ASP A 491 28.92 -10.61 -3.84
N ARG A 492 27.91 -10.54 -2.97
CA ARG A 492 27.01 -11.67 -2.69
C ARG A 492 26.17 -12.05 -3.90
N LEU A 493 25.62 -11.09 -4.64
CA LEU A 493 24.84 -11.35 -5.85
C LEU A 493 25.70 -12.01 -6.94
N SER A 494 26.99 -11.71 -6.99
CA SER A 494 27.94 -12.32 -7.93
C SER A 494 28.30 -13.77 -7.58
N GLN A 495 28.10 -14.20 -6.32
CA GLN A 495 28.39 -15.55 -5.85
C GLN A 495 27.19 -16.48 -6.10
N PRO A 496 27.26 -17.45 -7.04
CA PRO A 496 26.10 -18.27 -7.41
C PRO A 496 25.53 -19.11 -6.28
N ASP A 497 26.35 -19.39 -5.26
CA ASP A 497 25.96 -20.20 -4.11
C ASP A 497 25.33 -19.42 -2.95
N SER A 498 25.38 -18.09 -2.98
CA SER A 498 24.78 -17.26 -1.94
C SER A 498 23.25 -17.35 -1.95
N ASP A 499 22.64 -17.19 -0.78
CA ASP A 499 21.18 -17.09 -0.66
C ASP A 499 20.64 -15.92 -1.49
N GLN A 500 21.35 -14.79 -1.47
CA GLN A 500 21.04 -13.57 -2.22
C GLN A 500 20.94 -13.86 -3.72
N SER A 501 21.97 -14.46 -4.30
CA SER A 501 22.02 -14.75 -5.74
C SER A 501 20.93 -15.74 -6.16
N LYS A 502 20.76 -16.83 -5.40
CA LYS A 502 19.76 -17.88 -5.67
C LYS A 502 18.34 -17.33 -5.63
N VAL A 503 17.98 -16.63 -4.56
CA VAL A 503 16.64 -16.06 -4.39
C VAL A 503 16.39 -14.95 -5.40
N PHE A 504 17.35 -14.04 -5.58
CA PHE A 504 17.21 -12.93 -6.51
C PHE A 504 16.98 -13.41 -7.95
N ALA A 505 17.77 -14.39 -8.41
CA ALA A 505 17.63 -14.99 -9.73
C ALA A 505 16.27 -15.67 -9.90
N GLU A 506 15.84 -16.47 -8.91
CA GLU A 506 14.58 -17.22 -9.00
C GLU A 506 13.35 -16.30 -8.92
N MET A 507 13.37 -15.27 -8.07
CA MET A 507 12.34 -14.23 -8.00
C MET A 507 12.18 -13.52 -9.34
N LYS A 508 13.29 -13.06 -9.92
CA LYS A 508 13.28 -12.42 -11.26
C LYS A 508 12.76 -13.37 -12.33
N ARG A 509 13.16 -14.64 -12.30
CA ARG A 509 12.72 -15.64 -13.28
C ARG A 509 11.20 -15.86 -13.20
N ARG A 510 10.64 -16.05 -11.99
CA ARG A 510 9.19 -16.24 -11.80
C ARG A 510 8.38 -15.00 -12.18
N LEU A 511 8.84 -13.80 -11.85
CA LEU A 511 8.22 -12.56 -12.29
C LEU A 511 8.30 -12.38 -13.82
N ALA A 512 9.43 -12.70 -14.45
CA ALA A 512 9.57 -12.65 -15.90
C ALA A 512 8.63 -13.65 -16.61
N ILE A 513 8.33 -14.80 -15.99
CA ILE A 513 7.30 -15.72 -16.46
C ILE A 513 5.91 -15.11 -16.27
N ARG A 514 5.59 -14.64 -15.05
CA ARG A 514 4.29 -14.03 -14.70
C ARG A 514 3.90 -12.90 -15.65
N THR A 515 4.82 -11.97 -15.89
CA THR A 515 4.59 -10.75 -16.70
C THR A 515 4.23 -11.03 -18.16
N ARG A 516 4.45 -12.26 -18.63
CA ARG A 516 4.07 -12.70 -19.97
C ARG A 516 2.70 -13.38 -20.02
N GLN A 517 2.01 -13.59 -18.90
CA GLN A 517 0.76 -14.36 -18.89
C GLN A 517 -0.47 -13.46 -18.73
N PRO A 518 -1.29 -13.26 -19.77
CA PRO A 518 -2.53 -12.49 -19.68
C PRO A 518 -3.50 -12.98 -18.60
N ALA A 519 -3.46 -14.26 -18.22
CA ALA A 519 -4.25 -14.81 -17.13
C ALA A 519 -3.90 -14.23 -15.75
N PHE A 520 -2.70 -13.68 -15.58
CA PHE A 520 -2.28 -13.00 -14.35
C PHE A 520 -2.65 -11.51 -14.30
N HIS A 521 -3.36 -10.96 -15.30
CA HIS A 521 -3.84 -9.58 -15.26
C HIS A 521 -4.60 -9.33 -13.95
N PRO A 522 -4.43 -8.19 -13.26
CA PRO A 522 -5.09 -7.92 -11.97
C PRO A 522 -6.62 -7.95 -11.95
N ASN A 523 -7.26 -8.06 -13.11
CA ASN A 523 -8.72 -8.10 -13.31
C ASN A 523 -9.12 -9.29 -14.22
N ALA A 524 -8.23 -10.27 -14.35
CA ALA A 524 -8.54 -11.57 -14.92
C ALA A 524 -9.31 -12.42 -13.91
N THR A 525 -10.14 -13.33 -14.39
CA THR A 525 -10.97 -14.17 -13.52
C THR A 525 -10.08 -15.06 -12.65
N GLN A 526 -10.45 -15.21 -11.38
CA GLN A 526 -9.83 -16.13 -10.43
C GLN A 526 -10.89 -17.02 -9.77
N MET A 527 -10.54 -18.28 -9.52
CA MET A 527 -11.29 -19.21 -8.68
C MET A 527 -10.34 -19.97 -7.77
N THR A 528 -10.70 -20.11 -6.49
CA THR A 528 -9.92 -20.91 -5.54
C THR A 528 -10.27 -22.38 -5.69
N LEU A 529 -9.25 -23.24 -5.76
CA LEU A 529 -9.41 -24.69 -5.85
C LEU A 529 -9.02 -25.33 -4.51
N ASP A 530 -9.90 -26.18 -3.98
CA ASP A 530 -9.62 -26.95 -2.78
C ASP A 530 -9.13 -28.35 -3.18
N LEU A 531 -7.81 -28.53 -3.17
CA LEU A 531 -7.15 -29.79 -3.53
C LEU A 531 -6.65 -30.57 -2.30
N GLY A 532 -6.90 -30.08 -1.09
CA GLY A 532 -6.44 -30.68 0.17
C GLY A 532 -5.57 -29.73 1.01
N PRO A 533 -5.29 -30.11 2.27
CA PRO A 533 -4.62 -29.22 3.24
C PRO A 533 -3.17 -28.91 2.89
N GLY A 534 -2.44 -29.81 2.23
CA GLY A 534 -1.05 -29.56 1.83
C GLY A 534 -0.89 -28.64 0.63
N LEU A 535 -1.99 -28.16 0.02
CA LEU A 535 -1.99 -27.45 -1.26
C LEU A 535 -2.80 -26.15 -1.18
N PHE A 536 -2.20 -25.05 -1.62
CA PHE A 536 -2.93 -23.83 -1.95
C PHE A 536 -3.01 -23.66 -3.47
N SER A 537 -4.22 -23.62 -4.02
CA SER A 537 -4.44 -23.70 -5.46
C SER A 537 -5.43 -22.68 -5.99
N LEU A 538 -5.11 -22.11 -7.15
CA LEU A 538 -5.90 -21.11 -7.85
C LEU A 538 -6.06 -21.50 -9.32
N TRP A 539 -7.22 -21.22 -9.88
CA TRP A 539 -7.44 -21.17 -11.32
C TRP A 539 -7.54 -19.70 -11.76
N ARG A 540 -6.80 -19.33 -12.81
CA ARG A 540 -6.81 -18.01 -13.43
C ARG A 540 -7.20 -18.12 -14.89
N GLN A 541 -8.05 -17.22 -15.38
CA GLN A 541 -8.41 -17.13 -16.79
C GLN A 541 -8.25 -15.71 -17.31
N SER A 542 -7.55 -15.55 -18.42
CA SER A 542 -7.33 -14.26 -19.08
C SER A 542 -8.65 -13.58 -19.46
N ARG A 543 -8.62 -12.25 -19.56
CA ARG A 543 -9.82 -11.43 -19.82
C ARG A 543 -10.49 -11.74 -21.17
N ASP A 544 -9.71 -12.19 -22.15
CA ASP A 544 -10.16 -12.66 -23.47
C ASP A 544 -10.51 -14.16 -23.48
N ARG A 545 -10.36 -14.85 -22.35
CA ARG A 545 -10.63 -16.28 -22.12
C ARG A 545 -9.76 -17.24 -22.94
N THR A 546 -8.63 -16.79 -23.47
CA THR A 546 -7.73 -17.61 -24.29
C THR A 546 -6.70 -18.39 -23.48
N GLN A 547 -6.32 -17.88 -22.30
CA GLN A 547 -5.35 -18.52 -21.42
C GLN A 547 -6.01 -18.92 -20.09
N SER A 548 -5.71 -20.13 -19.66
CA SER A 548 -6.12 -20.76 -18.41
C SER A 548 -4.87 -21.23 -17.67
N ILE A 549 -4.72 -20.88 -16.38
CA ILE A 549 -3.60 -21.28 -15.53
C ILE A 549 -4.12 -21.87 -14.23
N HIS A 550 -3.72 -23.10 -13.92
CA HIS A 550 -3.87 -23.70 -12.60
C HIS A 550 -2.56 -23.50 -11.84
N ALA A 551 -2.56 -22.56 -10.89
CA ALA A 551 -1.42 -22.28 -10.03
C ALA A 551 -1.56 -23.08 -8.74
N ILE A 552 -0.71 -24.10 -8.58
CA ILE A 552 -0.76 -25.08 -7.48
C ILE A 552 0.54 -24.95 -6.68
N HIS A 553 0.42 -24.80 -5.37
CA HIS A 553 1.55 -24.56 -4.47
C HIS A 553 1.47 -25.54 -3.29
N SER A 554 2.46 -26.43 -3.16
CA SER A 554 2.60 -27.25 -1.97
C SER A 554 3.09 -26.40 -0.82
N VAL A 555 2.36 -26.42 0.30
CA VAL A 555 2.80 -25.82 1.57
C VAL A 555 3.34 -26.86 2.53
N SER A 556 3.47 -28.12 2.10
CA SER A 556 3.88 -29.25 2.92
C SER A 556 5.33 -29.67 2.66
N ASN A 557 5.99 -30.23 3.69
CA ASN A 557 7.29 -30.90 3.55
C ASN A 557 7.16 -32.35 3.05
N GLU A 558 5.94 -32.80 2.76
CA GLU A 558 5.63 -34.11 2.18
C GLU A 558 5.28 -34.00 0.70
N VAL A 559 5.51 -35.07 -0.05
CA VAL A 559 5.06 -35.18 -1.45
C VAL A 559 3.55 -35.05 -1.51
N GLN A 560 3.04 -34.23 -2.42
CA GLN A 560 1.60 -34.06 -2.65
C GLN A 560 1.23 -34.62 -4.02
N THR A 561 0.12 -35.35 -4.12
CA THR A 561 -0.39 -35.88 -5.38
C THR A 561 -1.65 -35.13 -5.80
N VAL A 562 -1.68 -34.64 -7.04
CA VAL A 562 -2.83 -33.97 -7.63
C VAL A 562 -3.37 -34.81 -8.79
N GLU A 563 -4.61 -35.26 -8.65
CA GLU A 563 -5.39 -35.88 -9.72
C GLU A 563 -5.70 -34.82 -10.81
N LEU A 564 -5.25 -35.06 -12.04
CA LEU A 564 -5.45 -34.12 -13.15
C LEU A 564 -6.92 -33.97 -13.53
N ASN A 565 -7.75 -35.00 -13.30
CA ASN A 565 -9.19 -34.95 -13.50
C ASN A 565 -9.93 -33.97 -12.56
N ARG A 566 -9.29 -33.54 -11.46
CA ARG A 566 -9.83 -32.51 -10.56
C ARG A 566 -9.53 -31.09 -11.05
N LEU A 567 -8.65 -30.98 -12.04
CA LEU A 567 -8.35 -29.72 -12.72
C LEU A 567 -9.24 -29.68 -13.96
N ASN A 568 -10.00 -28.60 -14.14
CA ASN A 568 -10.87 -28.43 -15.32
C ASN A 568 -10.00 -28.09 -16.56
N LEU A 569 -9.15 -29.03 -16.96
CA LEU A 569 -8.26 -28.90 -18.11
C LEU A 569 -9.05 -28.86 -19.40
N ILE A 570 -8.53 -28.12 -20.38
CA ILE A 570 -9.19 -27.95 -21.68
C ILE A 570 -8.78 -29.12 -22.57
N MET A 571 -9.76 -29.84 -23.10
CA MET A 571 -9.55 -30.96 -24.03
C MET A 571 -8.76 -30.51 -25.26
N ASP A 572 -7.85 -31.36 -25.73
CA ASP A 572 -6.97 -31.13 -26.88
C ASP A 572 -6.00 -29.93 -26.76
N GLU A 573 -5.87 -29.32 -25.57
CA GLU A 573 -4.87 -28.28 -25.30
C GLU A 573 -3.68 -28.81 -24.47
N PRO A 574 -2.45 -28.34 -24.72
CA PRO A 574 -1.28 -28.83 -24.01
C PRO A 574 -1.29 -28.38 -22.54
N VAL A 575 -0.93 -29.27 -21.63
CA VAL A 575 -0.69 -28.93 -20.22
C VAL A 575 0.80 -28.68 -20.01
N LEU A 576 1.17 -27.41 -19.83
CA LEU A 576 2.55 -26.97 -19.63
C LEU A 576 2.73 -26.38 -18.24
N ASP A 577 3.68 -26.88 -17.45
CA ASP A 577 4.14 -26.14 -16.28
C ASP A 577 5.03 -24.98 -16.73
N LEU A 578 4.54 -23.76 -16.55
CA LEU A 578 5.27 -22.53 -16.90
C LEU A 578 6.55 -22.34 -16.07
N LEU A 579 6.62 -22.91 -14.86
CA LEU A 579 7.76 -22.74 -13.97
C LEU A 579 8.93 -23.66 -14.33
N SER A 580 8.70 -24.94 -14.58
CA SER A 580 9.75 -25.88 -15.00
C SER A 580 9.93 -26.01 -16.51
N GLY A 581 8.92 -25.62 -17.29
CA GLY A 581 8.84 -25.88 -18.73
C GLY A 581 8.43 -27.31 -19.09
N ARG A 582 8.14 -28.17 -18.10
CA ARG A 582 7.67 -29.54 -18.32
C ARG A 582 6.30 -29.55 -18.99
N ARG A 583 6.16 -30.39 -20.02
CA ARG A 583 4.88 -30.70 -20.66
C ARG A 583 4.36 -32.02 -20.10
N TYR A 584 3.09 -32.07 -19.74
CA TYR A 584 2.40 -33.28 -19.31
C TYR A 584 1.71 -33.94 -20.51
N ALA A 585 1.70 -35.27 -20.53
CA ALA A 585 1.02 -36.04 -21.55
C ALA A 585 -0.48 -36.13 -21.22
N GLU A 586 -1.33 -36.30 -22.22
CA GLU A 586 -2.77 -36.53 -22.01
C GLU A 586 -3.05 -37.83 -21.23
N SER A 587 -2.11 -38.79 -21.27
CA SER A 587 -2.18 -40.04 -20.51
C SER A 587 -1.80 -39.89 -19.04
N ASP A 588 -1.26 -38.74 -18.61
CA ASP A 588 -0.93 -38.52 -17.21
C ASP A 588 -2.24 -38.37 -16.42
N GLU A 589 -2.46 -39.23 -15.43
CA GLU A 589 -3.64 -39.15 -14.55
C GLU A 589 -3.37 -38.28 -13.32
N THR A 590 -2.12 -38.22 -12.87
CA THR A 590 -1.69 -37.52 -11.66
C THR A 590 -0.41 -36.72 -11.86
N ILE A 591 -0.22 -35.72 -11.00
CA ILE A 591 1.04 -34.99 -10.85
C ILE A 591 1.50 -35.13 -9.40
N GLU A 592 2.74 -35.58 -9.22
CA GLU A 592 3.43 -35.53 -7.93
C GLU A 592 4.20 -34.22 -7.80
N LEU A 593 3.94 -33.51 -6.71
CA LEU A 593 4.64 -32.31 -6.30
C LEU A 593 5.61 -32.69 -5.18
N ALA A 594 6.90 -32.41 -5.38
CA ALA A 594 7.89 -32.48 -4.33
C ALA A 594 7.52 -31.55 -3.15
N PRO A 595 8.11 -31.77 -1.95
CA PRO A 595 7.97 -30.87 -0.81
C PRO A 595 8.13 -29.40 -1.24
N TYR A 596 7.16 -28.56 -0.90
CA TYR A 596 7.15 -27.13 -1.24
C TYR A 596 7.27 -26.79 -2.74
N GLN A 597 6.98 -27.72 -3.64
CA GLN A 597 6.99 -27.43 -5.08
C GLN A 597 5.81 -26.53 -5.48
N CYS A 598 6.06 -25.63 -6.44
CA CYS A 598 5.03 -24.86 -7.12
C CYS A 598 4.98 -25.28 -8.60
N VAL A 599 3.79 -25.35 -9.17
CA VAL A 599 3.56 -25.55 -10.60
C VAL A 599 2.50 -24.58 -11.11
N TRP A 600 2.71 -24.03 -12.30
CA TRP A 600 1.73 -23.18 -13.00
C TRP A 600 1.33 -23.86 -14.29
N LEU A 601 0.30 -24.71 -14.23
CA LEU A 601 -0.15 -25.52 -15.36
C LEU A 601 -1.02 -24.66 -16.29
N ALA A 602 -0.51 -24.36 -17.47
CA ALA A 602 -1.17 -23.51 -18.45
C ALA A 602 -1.50 -24.28 -19.72
N ASN A 603 -2.60 -23.89 -20.36
CA ASN A 603 -3.01 -24.41 -21.66
C ASN A 603 -2.16 -23.86 -22.83
N ARG A 604 -1.40 -22.79 -22.60
CA ARG A 604 -0.48 -22.17 -23.57
C ARG A 604 0.51 -21.24 -22.88
N ARG A 605 1.62 -20.98 -23.57
CA ARG A 605 2.53 -19.86 -23.22
C ARG A 605 1.87 -18.54 -23.61
N GLY A 606 2.06 -17.52 -22.79
CA GLY A 606 1.62 -16.15 -23.08
C GLY A 606 2.56 -15.35 -23.96
#